data_AF-A0A379WYL5-F1
#
_entry.id   AF-A0A379WYL5-F1
#
_cell.length_a   1.000
_cell.length_b   1.000
_cell.length_c   1.000
_cell.angle_alpha   90.00
_cell.angle_beta   90.00
_cell.angle_gamma   90.00
#
_symmetry.space_group_name_H-M   'P 1'
#
loop_
_entity.id
_entity.type
_entity.pdbx_description
1 polymer ?
#
loop_
_entity_poly.entity_id
_entity_poly.type
_entity_poly.pdbx_seq_one_letter_code
_entity_poly.pdbx_strand_id
1 'polypeptide(L)' 'MAFVTLHVGAGTFQPVRVDTIEDHIMHSEYAEVPQEVVDAVLAAKARRNRVIAVGTTSYAHWKARRRRQKAI' A
#
# COMPACT_ATOMS: atom_id res chain seq x y z
N MET A 1 7.73 -15.60 0.68
CA MET A 1 6.81 -14.57 0.15
C MET A 1 6.06 -13.98 1.33
N ALA A 2 5.65 -12.72 1.26
CA ALA A 2 4.93 -12.03 2.33
C ALA A 2 3.78 -11.22 1.71
N PHE A 3 2.65 -11.13 2.41
CA PHE A 3 1.42 -10.54 1.87
C PHE A 3 1.04 -9.27 2.61
N VAL A 4 0.56 -8.29 1.86
CA VAL A 4 -0.06 -7.06 2.39
C VAL A 4 -1.47 -6.99 1.86
N THR A 5 -2.40 -6.56 2.69
CA THR A 5 -3.82 -6.50 2.33
C THR A 5 -4.20 -5.04 2.13
N LEU A 6 -4.84 -4.72 1.02
CA LEU A 6 -5.46 -3.41 0.81
C LEU A 6 -6.96 -3.56 1.00
N HIS A 7 -7.49 -2.86 1.99
CA HIS A 7 -8.91 -2.69 2.19
C HIS A 7 -9.36 -1.47 1.38
N VAL A 8 -10.14 -1.75 0.33
CA VAL A 8 -10.74 -0.73 -0.53
C VAL A 8 -12.17 -0.45 -0.06
N GLY A 9 -12.56 0.82 -0.01
CA GLY A 9 -13.91 1.20 0.39
C GLY A 9 -14.95 0.77 -0.63
N ALA A 10 -16.16 0.39 -0.19
CA ALA A 10 -17.23 -0.09 -1.07
C ALA A 10 -17.58 0.87 -2.23
N GLY A 11 -17.37 2.18 -2.04
CA GLY A 11 -17.60 3.18 -3.09
C GLY A 11 -16.58 3.17 -4.23
N THR A 12 -15.45 2.47 -4.11
CA THR A 12 -14.53 2.24 -5.25
C THR A 12 -15.11 1.30 -6.31
N PHE A 13 -16.13 0.51 -5.95
CA PHE A 13 -16.88 -0.33 -6.89
C PHE A 13 -18.19 0.30 -7.34
N GLN A 14 -18.56 1.48 -6.80
CA GLN A 14 -19.73 2.18 -7.28
C GLN A 14 -19.42 2.83 -8.62
N PRO A 15 -20.29 2.69 -9.64
CA PRO A 15 -20.10 3.39 -10.90
C PRO A 15 -20.03 4.90 -10.66
N VAL A 16 -19.13 5.58 -11.35
CA VAL A 16 -18.96 7.03 -11.27
C VAL A 16 -20.27 7.69 -11.74
N ARG A 17 -20.94 8.41 -10.83
CA ARG A 17 -22.22 9.10 -11.07
C ARG A 17 -22.09 10.62 -10.94
N VAL A 18 -20.97 11.16 -11.42
CA VAL A 18 -20.73 12.61 -11.47
C VAL A 18 -20.48 13.03 -12.91
N ASP A 19 -20.96 14.21 -13.28
CA ASP A 19 -20.81 14.76 -14.63
C ASP A 19 -19.34 15.14 -14.94
N THR A 20 -18.59 15.48 -13.89
CA THR A 20 -17.18 15.89 -13.91
C THR A 20 -16.37 14.99 -13.00
N ILE A 21 -15.27 14.40 -13.53
CA ILE A 21 -14.43 13.44 -12.81
C ILE A 21 -13.80 14.06 -11.57
N GLU A 22 -13.56 15.37 -11.61
CA GLU A 22 -13.01 16.19 -10.53
C GLU A 22 -13.91 16.18 -9.28
N ASP A 23 -15.21 15.96 -9.45
CA ASP A 23 -16.19 15.88 -8.36
C ASP A 23 -16.36 14.46 -7.82
N HIS A 24 -15.66 13.48 -8.40
CA HIS A 24 -15.68 12.11 -7.90
C HIS A 24 -14.78 11.97 -6.67
N ILE A 25 -15.41 11.94 -5.49
CA ILE A 25 -14.70 11.67 -4.23
C ILE A 25 -14.34 10.18 -4.17
N MET A 26 -13.05 9.88 -4.34
CA MET A 26 -12.52 8.53 -4.13
C MET A 26 -12.49 8.23 -2.63
N HIS A 27 -13.20 7.18 -2.21
CA HIS A 27 -13.19 6.76 -0.80
C HIS A 27 -11.79 6.37 -0.34
N SER A 28 -11.48 6.63 0.94
CA SER A 28 -10.17 6.31 1.50
C SER A 28 -9.90 4.80 1.44
N GLU A 29 -8.68 4.46 1.05
CA GLU A 29 -8.16 3.10 1.08
C GLU A 29 -7.23 2.94 2.28
N TYR A 30 -7.25 1.77 2.92
CA TYR A 30 -6.38 1.44 4.03
C TYR A 30 -5.63 0.15 3.75
N ALA A 31 -4.30 0.16 3.84
CA ALA A 31 -3.53 -1.06 3.71
C ALA A 31 -3.01 -1.54 5.07
N GLU A 32 -3.26 -2.83 5.30
CA GLU A 32 -2.83 -3.59 6.45
C GLU A 32 -1.53 -4.30 6.11
N VAL A 33 -0.50 -4.04 6.92
CA VAL A 33 0.81 -4.64 6.79
C VAL A 33 1.12 -5.33 8.12
N PRO A 34 1.03 -6.67 8.17
CA PRO A 34 1.35 -7.43 9.37
C PRO A 34 2.79 -7.17 9.85
N GLN A 35 3.01 -7.25 11.16
CA GLN A 35 4.34 -7.04 11.74
C GLN A 35 5.38 -8.04 11.19
N GLU A 36 4.98 -9.29 10.95
CA GLU A 36 5.82 -10.32 10.33
C GLU A 36 6.42 -9.86 8.99
N VAL A 37 5.64 -9.15 8.17
CA VAL A 37 6.11 -8.62 6.87
C VAL A 37 7.18 -7.56 7.08
N VAL A 38 7.01 -6.71 8.09
CA VAL A 38 7.98 -5.69 8.46
C VAL A 38 9.28 -6.36 8.91
N ASP A 39 9.20 -7.36 9.77
CA ASP A 39 10.36 -8.07 10.30
C ASP A 39 11.11 -8.82 9.18
N ALA A 40 10.37 -9.47 8.28
CA ALA A 40 10.95 -10.13 7.11
C ALA A 40 11.69 -9.15 6.19
N VAL A 41 11.14 -7.95 5.99
CA VAL A 41 11.76 -6.88 5.19
C VAL A 41 13.01 -6.33 5.88
N LEU A 42 12.96 -6.10 7.19
CA LEU A 42 14.11 -5.63 7.98
C LEU A 42 15.24 -6.67 7.96
N ALA A 43 14.91 -7.94 8.16
CA ALA A 43 15.86 -9.03 8.10
C ALA A 43 16.48 -9.18 6.69
N ALA A 44 15.69 -9.02 5.63
CA ALA A 44 16.20 -9.01 4.26
C ALA A 44 17.15 -7.84 4.02
N LYS A 45 16.83 -6.64 4.52
CA LYS A 45 17.67 -5.44 4.41
C LYS A 45 18.99 -5.59 5.18
N ALA A 46 18.96 -6.15 6.39
CA ALA A 46 20.14 -6.46 7.18
C ALA A 46 21.09 -7.41 6.45
N ARG A 47 20.53 -8.40 5.73
CA ARG A 47 21.27 -9.32 4.86
C ARG A 47 21.70 -8.73 3.52
N ARG A 48 21.41 -7.45 3.25
CA ARG A 48 21.60 -6.77 1.94
C ARG A 48 20.88 -7.44 0.77
N ASN A 49 19.82 -8.19 1.06
CA ASN A 49 18.97 -8.80 0.04
C ASN A 49 17.99 -7.77 -0.53
N ARG A 50 17.56 -8.02 -1.77
CA ARG A 50 16.56 -7.17 -2.45
C ARG A 50 15.16 -7.49 -1.93
N VAL A 51 14.36 -6.46 -1.70
CA VAL A 51 12.92 -6.54 -1.44
C VAL A 51 12.21 -6.00 -2.68
N ILE A 52 11.37 -6.83 -3.30
CA ILE A 52 10.69 -6.51 -4.56
C ILE A 52 9.19 -6.44 -4.27
N ALA A 53 8.58 -5.30 -4.54
CA ALA A 53 7.13 -5.16 -4.52
C ALA A 53 6.54 -5.72 -5.82
N VAL A 54 5.55 -6.58 -5.72
CA VAL A 54 4.86 -7.17 -6.86
C VAL A 54 3.50 -6.48 -7.00
N GLY A 55 3.29 -5.78 -8.12
CA GLY A 55 2.11 -4.96 -8.37
C GLY A 55 2.28 -3.48 -8.02
N THR A 56 1.57 -2.62 -8.74
CA THR A 56 1.60 -1.15 -8.57
C THR A 56 1.05 -0.71 -7.22
N THR A 57 -0.03 -1.36 -6.76
CA THR A 57 -0.68 -1.11 -5.47
C THR A 57 0.26 -1.40 -4.29
N SER A 58 0.90 -2.57 -4.29
CA SER A 58 1.87 -2.94 -3.26
C SER A 58 3.09 -2.02 -3.28
N TYR A 59 3.52 -1.56 -4.46
CA TYR A 59 4.62 -0.59 -4.58
C TYR A 59 4.24 0.80 -4.04
N ALA A 60 3.05 1.30 -4.36
CA ALA A 60 2.56 2.59 -3.87
C ALA A 60 2.51 2.61 -2.34
N HIS A 61 1.96 1.56 -1.73
CA HIS A 61 1.92 1.44 -0.27
C HIS A 61 3.31 1.29 0.35
N TRP A 62 4.18 0.45 -0.23
CA TRP A 62 5.58 0.33 0.20
C TRP A 62 6.31 1.67 0.19
N LYS A 63 6.18 2.44 -0.91
CA LYS A 63 6.80 3.76 -1.06
C LYS A 63 6.30 4.74 0.00
N ALA A 64 4.99 4.76 0.27
CA ALA A 64 4.40 5.62 1.29
C ALA A 64 4.94 5.28 2.70
N ARG A 65 5.02 3.99 3.05
CA ARG A 65 5.50 3.55 4.37
C ARG A 65 7.01 3.75 4.54
N ARG A 66 7.80 3.58 3.46
CA ARG A 66 9.24 3.83 3.48
C ARG A 66 9.60 5.30 3.74
N ARG A 67 8.73 6.24 3.32
CA ARG A 67 8.87 7.67 3.67
C ARG A 67 8.65 7.92 5.17
N ARG A 68 7.68 7.23 5.79
CA ARG A 68 7.43 7.32 7.24
C ARG A 68 8.57 6.73 8.09
N GLN A 69 9.21 5.65 7.63
CA GLN A 69 10.33 5.02 8.32
C GLN A 69 11.68 5.77 8.23
N LYS A 70 11.82 6.71 7.29
CA LYS A 70 13.01 7.57 7.16
C LYS A 70 12.87 8.92 7.87
N ALA A 71 11.68 9.24 8.37
CA ALA A 71 11.36 10.49 9.04
C ALA A 71 11.52 10.41 10.57
N ILE A 72 12.09 9.30 11.07
CA ILE A 72 12.51 9.02 12.44
C ILE A 72 13.97 8.57 12.34
#